data_AF-A0A7W0ZC43-F1
#
_entry.id   AF-A0A7W0ZC43-F1
#
_cell.length_a   1.000
_cell.length_b   1.000
_cell.length_c   1.000
_cell.angle_alpha   90.00
_cell.angle_beta   90.00
_cell.angle_gamma   90.00
#
_symmetry.space_group_name_H-M   'P 1'
#
loop_
_entity.id
_entity.type
_entity.pdbx_description
1 polymer ?
#
loop_
_entity_poly.entity_id
_entity_poly.type
_entity_poly.pdbx_seq_one_letter_code
_entity_poly.pdbx_strand_id
1 'polypeptide(L)' 'MCGIAGIIYRDGAQPHPIGTDMTRMLQSMKHRGPDSTGYALYGKPSNLVVMRYKLA' A
#
# COMPACT_ATOMS: atom_id res chain seq x y z
N MET A 1 4.81 -4.98 18.46
CA MET A 1 3.40 -4.57 18.32
C MET A 1 3.07 -4.65 16.82
N CYS A 2 1.80 -4.64 16.40
CA CYS A 2 1.44 -4.68 14.98
C CYS A 2 0.48 -3.52 14.66
N GLY A 3 0.35 -3.15 13.38
CA GLY A 3 -0.56 -2.10 12.95
C GLY A 3 -1.17 -2.32 11.58
N ILE A 4 -2.44 -1.91 11.45
CA ILE A 4 -3.23 -1.98 10.22
C ILE A 4 -3.76 -0.59 9.92
N ALA A 5 -3.64 -0.18 8.65
CA ALA A 5 -4.16 1.06 8.11
C ALA A 5 -4.61 0.81 6.65
N GLY A 6 -5.50 1.65 6.13
CA GLY A 6 -6.04 1.51 4.78
C GLY A 6 -6.29 2.86 4.11
N ILE A 7 -6.25 2.86 2.78
CA ILE A 7 -6.54 4.01 1.92
C ILE A 7 -7.76 3.66 1.08
N ILE A 8 -8.74 4.57 1.03
CA ILE A 8 -9.96 4.42 0.21
C ILE A 8 -10.06 5.62 -0.71
N TYR A 9 -9.97 5.38 -2.02
CA TYR A 9 -10.28 6.39 -3.04
C TYR A 9 -11.78 6.39 -3.33
N ARG A 10 -12.41 7.57 -3.32
CA ARG A 10 -13.87 7.73 -3.39
C ARG A 10 -14.37 8.22 -4.75
N ASP A 11 -13.47 8.71 -5.60
CA ASP A 11 -13.72 9.34 -6.89
C ASP A 11 -13.70 8.35 -8.08
N GLY A 12 -13.77 7.05 -7.82
CA GLY A 12 -14.03 6.02 -8.82
C GLY A 12 -12.76 5.48 -9.49
N ALA A 13 -12.80 5.31 -10.83
CA ALA A 13 -11.80 4.60 -11.63
C ALA A 13 -10.61 5.46 -12.08
N GLN A 14 -10.40 6.63 -11.46
CA GLN A 14 -9.26 7.46 -11.78
C GLN A 14 -7.96 6.76 -11.37
N PRO A 15 -6.89 6.88 -12.16
CA PRO A 15 -5.59 6.40 -11.73
C PRO A 15 -5.13 7.15 -10.49
N HIS A 16 -4.88 6.41 -9.40
CA HIS A 16 -4.30 6.96 -8.18
C HIS A 16 -2.84 6.52 -8.03
N PRO A 17 -1.98 7.34 -7.39
CA PRO A 17 -0.58 6.99 -7.12
C PRO A 17 -0.45 6.00 -5.95
N ILE A 18 -1.17 4.86 -6.04
CA ILE A 18 -1.34 3.86 -4.98
C ILE A 18 -0.01 3.44 -4.32
N GLY A 19 1.05 3.23 -5.12
CA GLY A 19 2.36 2.85 -4.59
C GLY A 19 2.98 3.91 -3.68
N THR A 20 2.90 5.19 -4.05
CA THR A 20 3.43 6.30 -3.25
C THR A 20 2.64 6.47 -1.95
N ASP A 21 1.31 6.43 -2.03
CA ASP A 21 0.46 6.65 -0.88
C ASP A 21 0.54 5.49 0.12
N MET A 22 0.57 4.24 -0.36
CA MET A 22 0.82 3.07 0.50
C MET A 22 2.20 3.13 1.15
N THR A 23 3.24 3.53 0.41
CA THR A 23 4.59 3.68 0.97
C THR A 23 4.60 4.69 2.11
N ARG A 24 4.00 5.87 1.92
CA ARG A 24 3.89 6.91 2.97
C ARG A 24 3.13 6.40 4.19
N MET A 25 2.00 5.74 3.98
CA MET A 25 1.19 5.14 5.06
C MET A 25 2.00 4.14 5.88
N LEU A 26 2.78 3.27 5.25
CA LEU A 26 3.52 2.24 5.99
C LEU A 26 4.75 2.78 6.69
N GLN A 27 5.43 3.76 6.09
CA GLN A 27 6.53 4.44 6.74
C GLN A 27 6.08 5.16 8.02
N SER A 28 4.87 5.73 8.06
CA SER A 28 4.34 6.31 9.30
C SER A 28 4.03 5.25 10.36
N MET A 29 3.75 4.01 9.96
CA MET A 29 3.46 2.89 10.85
C MET A 29 4.68 2.08 11.29
N LYS A 30 5.90 2.35 10.80
CA LYS A 30 7.12 1.60 11.16
C LYS A 30 7.39 1.49 12.66
N HIS A 31 6.96 2.50 13.43
CA HIS A 31 7.12 2.53 14.88
C HIS A 31 6.27 1.46 15.59
N ARG A 32 5.30 0.85 14.89
CA ARG A 32 4.43 -0.18 15.44
C ARG A 32 5.07 -1.57 15.38
N GLY A 33 5.97 -1.87 14.44
CA GLY A 33 6.65 -3.17 14.36
C GLY A 33 7.73 -3.21 13.26
N PRO A 34 8.90 -3.85 13.51
CA PRO A 34 10.03 -3.84 12.58
C PRO A 34 10.10 -5.05 11.62
N ASP A 35 9.32 -6.11 11.87
CA ASP A 35 9.61 -7.42 11.29
C ASP A 35 9.18 -7.56 9.82
N SER A 36 7.93 -7.21 9.50
CA SER A 36 7.38 -7.40 8.16
C SER A 36 6.24 -6.44 7.84
N THR A 37 5.82 -6.40 6.58
CA THR A 37 4.67 -5.63 6.11
C THR A 37 3.90 -6.43 5.07
N GLY A 38 2.58 -6.49 5.23
CA GLY A 38 1.64 -7.09 4.29
C GLY A 38 0.77 -6.05 3.59
N TYR A 39 0.27 -6.40 2.41
CA TYR A 39 -0.55 -5.52 1.58
C TYR A 39 -1.70 -6.31 0.95
N ALA A 40 -2.85 -5.67 0.82
CA ALA A 40 -3.96 -6.15 0.02
C ALA A 40 -4.44 -5.02 -0.91
N LEU A 41 -4.54 -5.33 -2.20
CA LEU A 41 -5.02 -4.41 -3.22
C LEU A 41 -6.35 -4.90 -3.75
N TYR A 42 -7.35 -4.02 -3.76
CA TYR A 42 -8.70 -4.31 -4.25
C TYR A 42 -9.01 -3.36 -5.40
N GLY A 43 -9.53 -3.90 -6.49
CA GLY A 43 -9.85 -3.13 -7.68
C GLY A 43 -10.40 -4.03 -8.78
N LYS A 44 -10.71 -3.43 -9.94
CA LYS A 44 -11.08 -4.20 -11.12
C LYS A 44 -9.92 -5.13 -11.51
N PRO A 45 -10.21 -6.36 -11.97
CA PRO A 45 -9.18 -7.25 -12.48
C PRO A 45 -8.33 -6.56 -13.55
N SER A 46 -7.02 -6.73 -13.46
CA SER A 46 -6.04 -6.22 -14.44
C SER A 46 -5.11 -7.36 -14.83
N ASN A 47 -4.71 -7.38 -16.11
CA ASN A 47 -3.78 -8.38 -16.64
C ASN A 47 -2.32 -8.13 -16.19
N LEU A 48 -2.03 -6.98 -15.59
CA LEU A 48 -0.68 -6.62 -15.16
C LEU A 48 -0.72 -5.90 -13.81
N VAL A 49 0.12 -6.40 -12.90
CA VAL A 49 0.45 -5.75 -11.62
C VAL A 49 1.97 -5.65 -11.56
N VAL A 50 2.49 -4.44 -11.34
CA VAL A 50 3.93 -4.20 -11.19
C VAL A 50 4.21 -3.80 -9.74
N MET A 51 4.89 -4.67 -9.00
CA MET A 51 5.40 -4.36 -7.66
C MET A 51 6.85 -3.87 -7.77
N ARG A 52 7.11 -2.67 -7.25
CA ARG A 52 8.48 -2.13 -7.09
C ARG A 52 8.78 -2.04 -5.62
N TYR A 53 9.84 -2.71 -5.18
CA TYR A 53 10.33 -2.64 -3.81
C TYR A 53 11.84 -2.38 -3.85
N LYS A 54 12.33 -1.66 -2.83
CA LYS A 54 13.75 -1.46 -2.60
C LYS A 54 14.13 -2.30 -1.39
N LEU A 55 14.95 -3.33 -1.59
CA LEU A 55 15.61 -4.02 -0.50
C LEU A 55 16.75 -3.14 0.03
N ALA A 56 16.90 -3.12 1.36
CA ALA A 56 18.05 -2.55 2.04
C ALA A 56 19.26 -3.49 1.88
#